data_AF-A0A5J5K5J2-F1
#
_entry.id   AF-A0A5J5K5J2-F1
#
_cell.length_a   1.000
_cell.length_b   1.000
_cell.length_c   1.000
_cell.angle_alpha   90.00
_cell.angle_beta   90.00
_cell.angle_gamma   90.00
#
_symmetry.space_group_name_H-M   'P 1'
#
loop_
_entity.id
_entity.type
_entity.pdbx_description
1 polymer ?
#
loop_
_entity_poly.entity_id
_entity_poly.type
_entity_poly.pdbx_seq_one_letter_code
_entity_poly.pdbx_strand_id
1 'polypeptide(L)'
;MTGRAFSVRGRIRRLRRRIWTAAVAAVLLTAWPAASPAGAVGDPPAPVTGNATYFDALGSPYGGCGMPQSQLDSQDFVALNVYDTPGDYNFYPRPLTGANASKTGMWNNGLNCGRFVQVQISDFCTGVNDGGQNSSFCRNGSWVSDAYNGATLTMIVADSCGDSNGWCRDDRYHLDLSKPSLNRFVKNGAPVGDMYPNHWNNRRVTWSFIPAPNYSGDIRIGFLKGSQAYWTAIAISHLPNGIHGVEYYADGAWQPAQMNSDMGQSYLISGTSRGATTFRIRVRDAADQPLNGGRVYSFGLPSSCGTQCAADYTEASYTTSTSSPSASPSASPSPSVSPSVSPSPSPSPSVSPSPSPSASPSASPSGSTGTCQVSYQVASSWQGGFTANVTVKNTGTTTWPDWTVGWTMPAGVGLVSGWSATVTASGSRWTARAPSWGQTLAPGASASFGFQASGSSSPGATAFTCP
;
A
#
# COMPACT_ATOMS: atom_id res chain seq x y z
N MET A 1 -75.87 -55.76 57.55
CA MET A 1 -75.86 -54.27 57.56
C MET A 1 -74.45 -53.79 57.23
N THR A 2 -74.31 -52.85 56.28
CA THR A 2 -73.17 -51.94 56.00
C THR A 2 -71.71 -52.35 56.31
N GLY A 3 -70.87 -52.44 55.25
CA GLY A 3 -69.42 -52.09 55.29
C GLY A 3 -68.41 -53.19 54.88
N ARG A 4 -67.14 -52.89 54.51
CA ARG A 4 -66.59 -51.60 53.99
C ARG A 4 -65.19 -51.75 53.30
N ALA A 5 -65.13 -51.51 51.99
CA ALA A 5 -64.04 -50.88 51.20
C ALA A 5 -62.63 -51.53 51.01
N PHE A 6 -62.09 -51.34 49.80
CA PHE A 6 -60.78 -51.83 49.28
C PHE A 6 -59.63 -50.82 49.45
N SER A 7 -58.37 -51.28 49.44
CA SER A 7 -57.17 -50.45 49.25
C SER A 7 -55.98 -51.25 48.71
N VAL A 8 -55.26 -50.71 47.72
CA VAL A 8 -54.09 -51.33 47.08
C VAL A 8 -52.87 -50.39 47.19
N ARG A 9 -51.72 -50.92 47.62
CA ARG A 9 -50.46 -50.16 47.74
C ARG A 9 -49.51 -50.40 46.55
N GLY A 10 -49.15 -49.33 45.83
CA GLY A 10 -48.04 -49.34 44.87
C GLY A 10 -46.68 -49.02 45.52
N ARG A 11 -45.58 -49.59 45.01
CA ARG A 11 -44.20 -49.25 45.43
C ARG A 11 -43.53 -48.30 44.44
N ILE A 12 -42.91 -47.25 44.96
CA ILE A 12 -42.14 -46.27 44.18
C ILE A 12 -40.69 -46.78 43.97
N ARG A 13 -40.17 -46.69 42.74
CA ARG A 13 -38.73 -46.78 42.44
C ARG A 13 -38.26 -45.51 41.71
N ARG A 14 -37.16 -44.93 42.18
CA ARG A 14 -36.60 -43.66 41.68
C ARG A 14 -35.87 -43.87 40.34
N LEU A 15 -36.17 -43.04 39.34
CA LEU A 15 -35.45 -43.01 38.07
C LEU A 15 -34.47 -41.82 38.05
N ARG A 16 -33.15 -42.08 38.01
CA ARG A 16 -32.13 -41.03 37.85
C ARG A 16 -32.00 -40.68 36.36
N ARG A 17 -32.48 -39.50 35.94
CA ARG A 17 -32.16 -38.94 34.60
C ARG A 17 -30.67 -38.56 34.57
N ARG A 18 -29.90 -39.15 33.63
CA ARG A 18 -28.58 -38.63 33.25
C ARG A 18 -28.79 -37.54 32.20
N ILE A 19 -28.42 -36.31 32.54
CA ILE A 19 -28.39 -35.20 31.59
C ILE A 19 -27.10 -35.35 30.78
N TRP A 20 -27.22 -35.53 29.46
CA TRP A 20 -26.10 -35.43 28.55
C TRP A 20 -26.00 -33.97 28.08
N THR A 21 -25.03 -33.24 28.63
CA THR A 21 -24.66 -31.92 28.10
C THR A 21 -23.91 -32.11 26.79
N ALA A 22 -24.60 -31.95 25.66
CA ALA A 22 -23.95 -31.82 24.37
C ALA A 22 -23.15 -30.51 24.38
N ALA A 23 -21.82 -30.62 24.50
CA ALA A 23 -20.93 -29.48 24.32
C ALA A 23 -20.96 -29.09 22.83
N VAL A 24 -21.76 -28.07 22.50
CA VAL A 24 -21.67 -27.41 21.20
C VAL A 24 -20.29 -26.77 21.15
N ALA A 25 -19.38 -27.35 20.39
CA ALA A 25 -18.12 -26.72 20.07
C ALA A 25 -18.42 -25.48 19.24
N ALA A 26 -18.47 -24.32 19.89
CA ALA A 26 -18.51 -23.04 19.22
C ALA A 26 -17.23 -22.94 18.38
N VAL A 27 -17.36 -23.13 17.06
CA VAL A 27 -16.30 -22.77 16.13
C VAL A 27 -16.09 -21.28 16.31
N LEU A 28 -14.97 -20.93 16.94
CA LEU A 28 -14.52 -19.55 17.07
C LEU A 28 -14.38 -19.00 15.67
N LEU A 29 -15.38 -18.22 15.25
CA LEU A 29 -15.26 -17.29 14.14
C LEU A 29 -13.98 -16.50 14.40
N THR A 30 -12.95 -16.73 13.59
CA THR A 30 -11.81 -15.83 13.48
C THR A 30 -12.33 -14.58 12.79
N ALA A 31 -13.05 -13.77 13.56
CA ALA A 31 -13.50 -12.45 13.19
C ALA A 31 -12.30 -11.71 12.62
N TRP A 32 -12.48 -11.15 11.43
CA TRP A 32 -11.45 -10.39 10.76
C TRP A 32 -11.02 -9.27 11.73
N PRO A 33 -9.79 -9.26 12.27
CA PRO A 33 -9.43 -8.26 13.25
C PRO A 33 -9.53 -6.89 12.58
N ALA A 34 -10.32 -6.01 13.18
CA ALA A 34 -10.38 -4.60 12.82
C ALA A 34 -9.19 -3.92 13.47
N ALA A 35 -8.04 -4.02 12.82
CA ALA A 35 -6.86 -3.24 13.14
C ALA A 35 -6.60 -2.32 11.95
N SER A 36 -6.88 -1.03 12.13
CA SER A 36 -6.34 0.02 11.25
C SER A 36 -4.83 -0.15 11.13
N PRO A 37 -4.23 0.10 9.96
CA PRO A 37 -2.77 0.09 9.82
C PRO A 37 -2.15 1.02 10.86
N ALA A 38 -1.23 0.48 11.67
CA ALA A 38 -0.72 1.17 12.86
C ALA A 38 -0.01 2.47 12.47
N GLY A 39 -0.51 3.61 12.96
CA GLY A 39 0.01 4.93 12.62
C GLY A 39 -0.72 5.64 11.47
N ALA A 40 -1.85 5.12 10.98
CA ALA A 40 -2.70 5.83 10.03
C ALA A 40 -3.17 7.20 10.58
N VAL A 41 -3.02 8.23 9.76
CA VAL A 41 -3.62 9.56 9.97
C VAL A 41 -5.13 9.45 9.75
N GLY A 42 -5.92 9.76 10.78
CA GLY A 42 -7.38 9.77 10.67
C GLY A 42 -7.90 10.92 9.79
N ASP A 43 -9.12 10.78 9.28
CA ASP A 43 -9.78 11.81 8.48
C ASP A 43 -9.87 13.14 9.24
N PRO A 44 -9.50 14.26 8.58
CA PRO A 44 -9.53 15.57 9.22
C PRO A 44 -10.98 16.10 9.29
N PRO A 45 -11.25 17.07 10.18
CA PRO A 45 -12.56 17.72 10.24
C PRO A 45 -12.87 18.42 8.91
N ALA A 46 -13.94 17.98 8.25
CA ALA A 46 -14.33 18.43 6.92
C ALA A 46 -15.29 19.66 6.98
N PRO A 47 -15.09 20.71 6.15
CA PRO A 47 -13.96 20.92 5.25
C PRO A 47 -12.72 21.47 5.99
N VAL A 48 -11.54 21.07 5.53
CA VAL A 48 -10.27 21.72 5.88
C VAL A 48 -9.99 22.91 4.97
N THR A 49 -9.11 23.81 5.42
CA THR A 49 -8.56 24.90 4.60
C THR A 49 -7.06 24.70 4.44
N GLY A 50 -6.58 24.77 3.19
CA GLY A 50 -5.16 24.74 2.85
C GLY A 50 -4.88 25.65 1.65
N ASN A 51 -3.65 25.64 1.16
CA ASN A 51 -3.24 26.37 -0.02
C ASN A 51 -3.01 25.39 -1.19
N ALA A 52 -3.08 25.87 -2.43
CA ALA A 52 -2.96 25.02 -3.62
C ALA A 52 -1.93 25.52 -4.64
N THR A 53 -1.17 24.57 -5.19
CA THR A 53 -0.28 24.71 -6.35
C THR A 53 -0.74 23.81 -7.48
N TYR A 54 0.08 23.63 -8.50
CA TYR A 54 -0.17 22.64 -9.54
C TYR A 54 1.10 21.90 -9.98
N PHE A 55 0.89 20.71 -10.54
CA PHE A 55 1.90 19.91 -11.24
C PHE A 55 1.42 19.50 -12.65
N ASP A 56 2.35 19.26 -13.58
CA ASP A 56 2.02 19.07 -15.00
C ASP A 56 1.34 17.71 -15.30
N ALA A 57 1.82 16.61 -14.71
CA ALA A 57 1.31 15.25 -14.91
C ALA A 57 1.81 14.29 -13.81
N LEU A 58 1.18 13.11 -13.68
CA LEU A 58 1.70 12.03 -12.82
C LEU A 58 3.11 11.59 -13.23
N GLY A 59 3.82 10.97 -12.29
CA GLY A 59 4.98 10.14 -12.61
C GLY A 59 4.68 9.08 -13.69
N SER A 60 5.69 8.74 -14.49
CA SER A 60 5.61 7.69 -15.51
C SER A 60 6.50 6.51 -15.12
N PRO A 61 6.00 5.25 -15.14
CA PRO A 61 4.68 4.83 -15.59
C PRO A 61 3.53 5.05 -14.58
N TYR A 62 3.83 5.37 -13.32
CA TYR A 62 2.84 5.51 -12.25
C TYR A 62 3.02 6.82 -11.47
N GLY A 63 1.91 7.45 -11.09
CA GLY A 63 1.92 8.44 -10.01
C GLY A 63 2.18 7.77 -8.65
N GLY A 64 2.32 8.57 -7.60
CA GLY A 64 2.56 8.11 -6.23
C GLY A 64 1.63 6.99 -5.75
N CYS A 65 0.40 6.87 -6.26
CA CYS A 65 -0.52 5.80 -5.86
C CYS A 65 -0.24 4.42 -6.48
N GLY A 66 0.72 4.29 -7.41
CA GLY A 66 1.03 3.04 -8.10
C GLY A 66 0.05 2.68 -9.22
N MET A 67 -0.70 3.67 -9.72
CA MET A 67 -1.60 3.55 -10.86
C MET A 67 -1.06 4.36 -12.06
N PRO A 68 -1.10 3.82 -13.29
CA PRO A 68 -0.86 4.63 -14.48
C PRO A 68 -2.05 5.57 -14.72
N GLN A 69 -1.79 6.78 -15.21
CA GLN A 69 -2.82 7.83 -15.33
C GLN A 69 -4.04 7.37 -16.15
N SER A 70 -3.83 6.56 -17.20
CA SER A 70 -4.90 6.01 -18.06
C SER A 70 -5.86 5.04 -17.35
N GLN A 71 -5.55 4.60 -16.13
CA GLN A 71 -6.34 3.67 -15.33
C GLN A 71 -6.95 4.30 -14.07
N LEU A 72 -6.82 5.63 -13.91
CA LEU A 72 -7.54 6.38 -12.89
C LEU A 72 -9.03 6.49 -13.21
N ASP A 73 -9.87 6.46 -12.18
CA ASP A 73 -11.33 6.67 -12.31
C ASP A 73 -11.72 8.12 -12.66
N SER A 74 -10.77 9.07 -12.56
CA SER A 74 -10.91 10.45 -13.00
C SER A 74 -9.60 10.96 -13.63
N GLN A 75 -9.73 11.81 -14.65
CA GLN A 75 -8.62 12.62 -15.19
C GLN A 75 -8.54 14.01 -14.56
N ASP A 76 -9.26 14.21 -13.46
CA ASP A 76 -9.09 15.30 -12.51
C ASP A 76 -8.52 14.74 -11.21
N PHE A 77 -7.24 15.00 -10.97
CA PHE A 77 -6.49 14.36 -9.89
C PHE A 77 -5.57 15.31 -9.14
N VAL A 78 -5.21 14.94 -7.92
CA VAL A 78 -4.49 15.78 -6.96
C VAL A 78 -3.39 14.99 -6.25
N ALA A 79 -2.35 15.69 -5.82
CA ALA A 79 -1.35 15.18 -4.91
C ALA A 79 -1.54 15.71 -3.48
N LEU A 80 -1.39 14.83 -2.49
CA LEU A 80 -1.43 15.20 -1.06
C LEU A 80 -0.02 15.31 -0.48
N ASN A 81 0.18 16.19 0.50
CA ASN A 81 1.45 16.30 1.22
C ASN A 81 1.87 14.97 1.87
N VAL A 82 3.10 14.52 1.59
CA VAL A 82 3.68 13.33 2.21
C VAL A 82 4.01 13.57 3.68
N TYR A 83 4.35 14.82 4.01
CA TYR A 83 4.90 15.21 5.30
C TYR A 83 4.06 16.30 5.97
N ASP A 84 3.96 16.22 7.28
CA ASP A 84 3.52 17.29 8.18
C ASP A 84 4.74 17.67 9.05
N THR A 85 5.64 18.47 8.47
CA THR A 85 6.95 18.80 9.05
C THR A 85 7.26 20.29 8.90
N PRO A 86 6.44 21.18 9.49
CA PRO A 86 6.63 22.62 9.36
C PRO A 86 8.01 23.06 9.88
N GLY A 87 8.78 23.74 9.03
CA GLY A 87 10.15 24.15 9.32
C GLY A 87 11.23 23.06 9.19
N ASP A 88 10.86 21.84 8.78
CA ASP A 88 11.76 20.69 8.62
C ASP A 88 11.64 20.10 7.20
N TYR A 89 12.68 20.36 6.41
CA TYR A 89 12.76 20.02 4.98
C TYR A 89 13.64 18.81 4.69
N ASN A 90 14.03 18.05 5.73
CA ASN A 90 14.79 16.83 5.54
C ASN A 90 13.98 15.77 4.78
N PHE A 91 14.67 14.94 4.00
CA PHE A 91 14.07 13.76 3.39
C PHE A 91 14.10 12.60 4.38
N TYR A 92 12.95 11.97 4.60
CA TYR A 92 12.84 10.76 5.42
C TYR A 92 12.53 9.54 4.56
N PRO A 93 13.00 8.34 4.94
CA PRO A 93 12.62 7.11 4.25
C PRO A 93 11.10 6.91 4.26
N ARG A 94 10.52 6.63 3.09
CA ARG A 94 9.11 6.25 2.90
C ARG A 94 9.01 4.71 2.84
N PRO A 95 7.97 4.08 3.41
CA PRO A 95 6.89 4.67 4.21
C PRO A 95 7.39 5.23 5.57
N LEU A 96 6.76 6.31 6.04
CA LEU A 96 7.06 6.95 7.31
C LEU A 96 6.61 6.07 8.48
N THR A 97 7.58 5.51 9.20
CA THR A 97 7.37 4.50 10.24
C THR A 97 8.21 4.79 11.49
N GLY A 98 7.90 4.12 12.61
CA GLY A 98 8.64 4.26 13.87
C GLY A 98 8.70 5.72 14.35
N ALA A 99 9.92 6.21 14.61
CA ALA A 99 10.16 7.60 15.04
C ALA A 99 9.77 8.68 14.00
N ASN A 100 9.44 8.30 12.77
CA ASN A 100 8.96 9.21 11.73
C ASN A 100 7.44 9.14 11.52
N ALA A 101 6.70 8.24 12.18
CA ALA A 101 5.26 8.13 12.00
C ALA A 101 4.49 9.43 12.33
N SER A 102 4.99 10.23 13.28
CA SER A 102 4.42 11.54 13.63
C SER A 102 4.61 12.63 12.57
N LYS A 103 5.44 12.38 11.54
CA LYS A 103 5.70 13.30 10.42
C LYS A 103 4.78 13.10 9.23
N THR A 104 3.81 12.17 9.32
CA THR A 104 2.99 11.74 8.19
C THR A 104 1.94 12.80 7.84
N GLY A 105 2.01 13.31 6.60
CA GLY A 105 1.04 14.25 6.02
C GLY A 105 -0.23 13.57 5.51
N MET A 106 -1.09 14.31 4.81
CA MET A 106 -2.39 13.78 4.34
C MET A 106 -2.28 12.70 3.26
N TRP A 107 -1.11 12.50 2.64
CA TRP A 107 -0.82 11.31 1.84
C TRP A 107 -1.01 10.00 2.64
N ASN A 108 -0.75 10.05 3.95
CA ASN A 108 -0.96 8.94 4.88
C ASN A 108 -0.27 7.64 4.47
N ASN A 109 1.00 7.69 4.05
CA ASN A 109 1.73 6.53 3.50
C ASN A 109 0.95 5.79 2.40
N GLY A 110 0.22 6.51 1.54
CA GLY A 110 -0.58 5.96 0.45
C GLY A 110 -2.00 5.57 0.84
N LEU A 111 -2.37 5.53 2.13
CA LEU A 111 -3.70 5.10 2.58
C LEU A 111 -4.84 6.00 2.06
N ASN A 112 -4.55 7.24 1.66
CA ASN A 112 -5.55 8.12 1.04
C ASN A 112 -5.63 8.03 -0.50
N CYS A 113 -4.91 7.10 -1.14
CA CYS A 113 -4.99 6.88 -2.58
C CYS A 113 -6.33 6.36 -3.07
N GLY A 114 -6.73 6.79 -4.28
CA GLY A 114 -7.99 6.41 -4.89
C GLY A 114 -9.23 6.97 -4.17
N ARG A 115 -9.05 7.76 -3.10
CA ARG A 115 -10.12 8.55 -2.48
C ARG A 115 -10.41 9.77 -3.34
N PHE A 116 -11.64 10.25 -3.30
CA PHE A 116 -12.02 11.50 -3.94
C PHE A 116 -12.02 12.64 -2.92
N VAL A 117 -11.63 13.82 -3.38
CA VAL A 117 -11.78 15.08 -2.65
C VAL A 117 -12.70 16.02 -3.41
N GLN A 118 -13.57 16.72 -2.69
CA GLN A 118 -14.27 17.88 -3.21
C GLN A 118 -13.41 19.10 -2.93
N VAL A 119 -12.84 19.71 -3.97
CA VAL A 119 -12.07 20.95 -3.87
C VAL A 119 -13.00 22.14 -4.15
N GLN A 120 -12.84 23.22 -3.39
CA GLN A 120 -13.48 24.51 -3.62
C GLN A 120 -12.44 25.63 -3.57
N ILE A 121 -12.45 26.51 -4.58
CA ILE A 121 -11.55 27.67 -4.65
C ILE A 121 -11.99 28.73 -3.65
N SER A 122 -11.00 29.31 -2.97
CA SER A 122 -11.12 30.44 -2.06
C SER A 122 -10.15 31.55 -2.45
N ASP A 123 -9.97 32.53 -1.57
CA ASP A 123 -9.18 33.75 -1.79
C ASP A 123 -7.77 33.47 -2.36
N PHE A 124 -7.26 34.42 -3.15
CA PHE A 124 -5.91 34.35 -3.69
C PHE A 124 -4.98 35.36 -3.03
N CYS A 125 -3.69 35.03 -3.04
CA CYS A 125 -2.62 35.86 -2.53
C CYS A 125 -2.09 36.81 -3.62
N THR A 126 -2.00 38.10 -3.33
CA THR A 126 -1.40 39.11 -4.22
C THR A 126 0.13 39.15 -4.21
N GLY A 127 0.77 38.41 -3.30
CA GLY A 127 2.21 38.36 -3.08
C GLY A 127 2.93 37.27 -3.89
N VAL A 128 4.09 36.85 -3.41
CA VAL A 128 4.94 35.83 -4.03
C VAL A 128 4.81 34.51 -3.29
N ASN A 129 4.50 33.44 -4.03
CA ASN A 129 4.78 32.07 -3.62
C ASN A 129 5.80 31.45 -4.58
N ASP A 130 6.95 31.04 -4.05
CA ASP A 130 8.05 30.38 -4.77
C ASP A 130 8.48 29.06 -4.12
N GLY A 131 7.75 28.59 -3.11
CA GLY A 131 8.08 27.36 -2.39
C GLY A 131 9.25 27.51 -1.42
N GLY A 132 9.75 28.74 -1.21
CA GLY A 132 10.84 29.02 -0.31
C GLY A 132 10.63 28.43 1.08
N GLN A 133 11.64 27.71 1.57
CA GLN A 133 11.60 27.08 2.89
C GLN A 133 11.38 28.13 3.99
N ASN A 134 10.56 27.79 4.97
CA ASN A 134 10.15 28.62 6.10
C ASN A 134 9.58 30.00 5.68
N SER A 135 9.04 30.09 4.46
CA SER A 135 8.35 31.28 3.96
C SER A 135 6.83 31.13 4.11
N SER A 136 6.15 32.21 4.49
CA SER A 136 4.70 32.29 4.37
C SER A 136 4.26 32.08 2.92
N PHE A 137 3.26 31.22 2.68
CA PHE A 137 2.69 30.99 1.35
C PHE A 137 2.29 32.30 0.63
N CYS A 138 1.86 33.32 1.40
CA CYS A 138 1.59 34.66 0.88
C CYS A 138 2.65 35.68 1.29
N ARG A 139 3.88 35.54 0.78
CA ARG A 139 5.00 36.43 1.14
C ARG A 139 4.86 37.78 0.45
N ASN A 140 5.03 38.87 1.21
CA ASN A 140 4.97 40.27 0.72
C ASN A 140 3.66 40.64 0.01
N GLY A 141 2.53 40.02 0.38
CA GLY A 141 1.21 40.33 -0.18
C GLY A 141 0.09 40.17 0.83
N SER A 142 -1.14 40.13 0.32
CA SER A 142 -2.35 39.94 1.12
C SER A 142 -3.30 38.96 0.44
N TRP A 143 -4.15 38.31 1.24
CA TRP A 143 -5.28 37.54 0.73
C TRP A 143 -6.39 38.48 0.30
N VAL A 144 -6.91 38.29 -0.91
CA VAL A 144 -8.03 39.05 -1.48
C VAL A 144 -9.01 38.10 -2.15
N SER A 145 -10.28 38.50 -2.26
CA SER A 145 -11.33 37.69 -2.88
C SER A 145 -10.94 37.30 -4.31
N ASP A 146 -10.99 36.01 -4.61
CA ASP A 146 -10.83 35.52 -5.99
C ASP A 146 -12.17 35.65 -6.75
N ALA A 147 -12.12 36.01 -8.03
CA ALA A 147 -13.24 35.92 -8.95
C ALA A 147 -13.81 34.49 -9.03
N TYR A 148 -12.98 33.48 -8.78
CA TYR A 148 -13.35 32.07 -8.74
C TYR A 148 -13.82 31.58 -7.36
N ASN A 149 -13.91 32.43 -6.33
CA ASN A 149 -14.39 32.04 -4.99
C ASN A 149 -15.69 31.22 -5.07
N GLY A 150 -15.70 30.04 -4.46
CA GLY A 150 -16.83 29.11 -4.47
C GLY A 150 -16.89 28.16 -5.68
N ALA A 151 -16.04 28.29 -6.68
CA ALA A 151 -15.92 27.32 -7.78
C ALA A 151 -15.43 25.97 -7.26
N THR A 152 -15.97 24.86 -7.77
CA THR A 152 -15.70 23.51 -7.27
C THR A 152 -15.21 22.55 -8.34
N LEU A 153 -14.41 21.56 -7.93
CA LEU A 153 -14.04 20.40 -8.75
C LEU A 153 -13.86 19.17 -7.87
N THR A 154 -14.39 18.03 -8.32
CA THR A 154 -14.19 16.73 -7.67
C THR A 154 -12.97 16.05 -8.27
N MET A 155 -12.01 15.63 -7.44
CA MET A 155 -10.71 15.15 -7.89
C MET A 155 -10.30 13.87 -7.17
N ILE A 156 -9.58 12.96 -7.83
CA ILE A 156 -9.07 11.72 -7.23
C ILE A 156 -7.65 11.92 -6.70
N VAL A 157 -7.34 11.38 -5.52
CA VAL A 157 -5.97 11.34 -4.98
C VAL A 157 -5.18 10.30 -5.76
N ALA A 158 -4.15 10.76 -6.49
CA ALA A 158 -3.36 9.91 -7.39
C ALA A 158 -1.84 10.04 -7.21
N ASP A 159 -1.36 11.11 -6.57
CA ASP A 159 0.07 11.37 -6.40
C ASP A 159 0.42 11.98 -5.03
N SER A 160 1.71 12.17 -4.76
CA SER A 160 2.23 12.57 -3.46
C SER A 160 3.16 13.79 -3.55
N CYS A 161 2.77 14.90 -2.91
CA CYS A 161 3.56 16.12 -2.78
C CYS A 161 4.67 15.87 -1.74
N GLY A 162 5.82 15.39 -2.20
CA GLY A 162 6.95 14.97 -1.36
C GLY A 162 8.22 15.81 -1.52
N ASP A 163 8.19 16.86 -2.34
CA ASP A 163 9.35 17.73 -2.62
C ASP A 163 9.76 18.60 -1.42
N SER A 164 10.90 19.28 -1.47
CA SER A 164 11.42 20.09 -0.35
C SER A 164 10.88 21.53 -0.28
N ASN A 165 9.80 21.86 -1.01
CA ASN A 165 9.19 23.18 -1.00
C ASN A 165 8.31 23.37 0.24
N GLY A 166 8.14 24.62 0.66
CA GLY A 166 7.34 24.98 1.84
C GLY A 166 5.90 24.45 1.78
N TRP A 167 5.25 24.45 0.61
CA TRP A 167 3.88 23.97 0.48
C TRP A 167 3.71 22.46 0.74
N CYS A 168 4.64 21.59 0.32
CA CYS A 168 4.57 20.14 0.63
C CYS A 168 5.02 19.80 2.08
N ARG A 169 5.30 20.78 2.94
CA ARG A 169 5.95 20.60 4.26
C ARG A 169 5.27 21.35 5.40
N ASP A 170 4.99 22.63 5.18
CA ASP A 170 4.53 23.59 6.18
C ASP A 170 3.00 23.71 6.23
N ASP A 171 2.31 23.27 5.17
CA ASP A 171 0.85 23.24 5.08
C ASP A 171 0.32 21.80 5.05
N ARG A 172 -0.18 21.36 6.21
CA ARG A 172 -0.76 20.02 6.39
C ARG A 172 -1.90 19.71 5.43
N TYR A 173 -2.62 20.71 4.93
CA TYR A 173 -3.80 20.55 4.07
C TYR A 173 -3.55 21.02 2.63
N HIS A 174 -2.28 21.13 2.25
CA HIS A 174 -1.88 21.49 0.92
C HIS A 174 -2.36 20.49 -0.14
N LEU A 175 -2.88 21.02 -1.26
CA LEU A 175 -3.24 20.26 -2.45
C LEU A 175 -2.39 20.71 -3.64
N ASP A 176 -1.71 19.78 -4.28
CA ASP A 176 -1.03 20.05 -5.55
C ASP A 176 -1.89 19.51 -6.69
N LEU A 177 -2.48 20.40 -7.49
CA LEU A 177 -3.57 20.07 -8.42
C LEU A 177 -3.02 19.72 -9.81
N SER A 178 -3.60 18.73 -10.49
CA SER A 178 -3.19 18.45 -11.87
C SER A 178 -3.53 19.60 -12.81
N LYS A 179 -2.52 20.11 -13.52
CA LYS A 179 -2.64 21.26 -14.43
C LYS A 179 -3.75 21.15 -15.49
N PRO A 180 -4.03 19.97 -16.09
CA PRO A 180 -5.15 19.82 -17.03
C PRO A 180 -6.55 20.07 -16.43
N SER A 181 -6.67 20.08 -15.11
CA SER A 181 -7.94 20.23 -14.37
C SER A 181 -8.29 21.67 -14.00
N LEU A 182 -7.30 22.56 -13.99
CA LEU A 182 -7.43 23.92 -13.42
C LEU A 182 -8.55 24.74 -14.08
N ASN A 183 -8.78 24.53 -15.39
CA ASN A 183 -9.84 25.21 -16.15
C ASN A 183 -11.20 24.46 -16.16
N ARG A 184 -11.30 23.32 -15.46
CA ARG A 184 -12.53 22.51 -15.36
C ARG A 184 -13.36 22.79 -14.11
N PHE A 185 -12.87 23.63 -13.19
CA PHE A 185 -13.65 24.07 -12.04
C PHE A 185 -14.98 24.71 -12.47
N VAL A 186 -16.06 24.39 -11.75
CA VAL A 186 -17.42 24.83 -12.05
C VAL A 186 -17.90 25.82 -10.99
N LYS A 187 -18.42 26.97 -11.42
CA LYS A 187 -19.05 27.98 -10.55
C LYS A 187 -20.47 28.24 -11.04
N ASN A 188 -21.45 28.14 -10.16
CA ASN A 188 -22.88 28.34 -10.47
C ASN A 188 -23.38 27.49 -11.68
N GLY A 189 -22.83 26.28 -11.84
CA GLY A 189 -23.17 25.36 -12.94
C GLY A 189 -22.44 25.61 -14.27
N ALA A 190 -21.60 26.65 -14.38
CA ALA A 190 -20.78 26.93 -15.55
C ALA A 190 -19.29 26.65 -15.29
N PRO A 191 -18.54 26.04 -16.23
CA PRO A 191 -17.09 25.98 -16.16
C PRO A 191 -16.48 27.39 -16.17
N VAL A 192 -15.45 27.63 -15.36
CA VAL A 192 -14.75 28.91 -15.33
C VAL A 192 -13.83 29.11 -16.54
N GLY A 193 -13.18 28.04 -17.02
CA GLY A 193 -12.50 27.99 -18.31
C GLY A 193 -11.15 28.73 -18.43
N ASP A 194 -10.90 29.76 -17.63
CA ASP A 194 -9.78 30.71 -17.81
C ASP A 194 -8.83 30.82 -16.60
N MET A 195 -8.99 29.95 -15.59
CA MET A 195 -8.24 30.04 -14.33
C MET A 195 -6.72 29.88 -14.53
N TYR A 196 -6.26 29.09 -15.50
CA TYR A 196 -4.84 28.94 -15.88
C TYR A 196 -4.55 29.66 -17.20
N PRO A 197 -3.47 30.50 -17.26
CA PRO A 197 -2.39 30.67 -16.27
C PRO A 197 -2.66 31.68 -15.14
N ASN A 198 -3.89 32.21 -15.02
CA ASN A 198 -4.24 33.34 -14.15
C ASN A 198 -4.06 33.08 -12.62
N HIS A 199 -3.02 33.66 -12.01
CA HIS A 199 -2.74 33.61 -10.55
C HIS A 199 -2.60 32.20 -9.93
N TRP A 200 -2.17 31.19 -10.69
CA TRP A 200 -1.87 29.87 -10.11
C TRP A 200 -0.59 29.86 -9.27
N ASN A 201 -0.51 28.89 -8.36
CA ASN A 201 0.38 28.81 -7.18
C ASN A 201 0.09 29.80 -6.05
N ASN A 202 -0.97 30.62 -6.15
CA ASN A 202 -1.28 31.65 -5.15
C ASN A 202 -2.66 31.48 -4.48
N ARG A 203 -3.36 30.35 -4.62
CA ARG A 203 -4.75 30.19 -4.14
C ARG A 203 -4.86 29.45 -2.82
N ARG A 204 -5.85 29.84 -2.00
CA ARG A 204 -6.43 28.99 -0.96
C ARG A 204 -7.51 28.10 -1.54
N VAL A 205 -7.67 26.94 -0.92
CA VAL A 205 -8.74 26.00 -1.19
C VAL A 205 -9.36 25.53 0.13
N THR A 206 -10.66 25.26 0.10
CA THR A 206 -11.29 24.40 1.09
C THR A 206 -11.56 23.04 0.46
N TRP A 207 -11.42 21.96 1.23
CA TRP A 207 -11.66 20.62 0.70
C TRP A 207 -12.09 19.60 1.76
N SER A 208 -12.68 18.51 1.29
CA SER A 208 -13.14 17.38 2.09
C SER A 208 -12.92 16.08 1.30
N PHE A 209 -12.59 14.98 1.98
CA PHE A 209 -12.79 13.66 1.38
C PHE A 209 -14.28 13.42 1.14
N ILE A 210 -14.61 12.80 0.01
CA ILE A 210 -15.97 12.39 -0.35
C ILE A 210 -15.95 10.97 -0.94
N PRO A 211 -17.07 10.22 -0.88
CA PRO A 211 -17.24 9.00 -1.66
C PRO A 211 -17.05 9.25 -3.16
N ALA A 212 -16.67 8.20 -3.89
CA ALA A 212 -16.49 8.28 -5.33
C ALA A 212 -17.80 8.71 -6.04
N PRO A 213 -17.79 9.79 -6.83
CA PRO A 213 -19.00 10.29 -7.48
C PRO A 213 -19.49 9.30 -8.55
N ASN A 214 -20.80 9.05 -8.57
CA ASN A 214 -21.45 8.13 -9.52
C ASN A 214 -20.89 6.69 -9.51
N TYR A 215 -20.34 6.24 -8.37
CA TYR A 215 -19.81 4.89 -8.21
C TYR A 215 -20.84 3.81 -8.58
N SER A 216 -20.46 2.88 -9.46
CA SER A 216 -21.29 1.77 -9.93
C SER A 216 -20.40 0.64 -10.45
N GLY A 217 -20.86 -0.62 -10.36
CA GLY A 217 -20.03 -1.78 -10.72
C GLY A 217 -19.32 -2.38 -9.51
N ASP A 218 -18.10 -2.88 -9.72
CA ASP A 218 -17.25 -3.53 -8.71
C ASP A 218 -15.77 -3.20 -9.02
N ILE A 219 -14.86 -3.50 -8.08
CA ILE A 219 -13.44 -3.09 -8.16
C ILE A 219 -12.75 -3.55 -9.45
N ARG A 220 -11.71 -2.82 -9.86
CA ARG A 220 -10.76 -3.29 -10.88
C ARG A 220 -9.51 -3.86 -10.21
N ILE A 221 -9.01 -4.95 -10.76
CA ILE A 221 -7.77 -5.61 -10.35
C ILE A 221 -6.90 -5.74 -11.60
N GLY A 222 -5.66 -5.29 -11.52
CA GLY A 222 -4.69 -5.49 -12.59
C GLY A 222 -3.30 -5.80 -12.05
N PHE A 223 -2.48 -6.43 -12.88
CA PHE A 223 -1.09 -6.71 -12.60
C PHE A 223 -0.22 -5.58 -13.14
N LEU A 224 0.66 -5.05 -12.31
CA LEU A 224 1.62 -4.03 -12.71
C LEU A 224 2.80 -4.65 -13.48
N LYS A 225 3.51 -3.81 -14.23
CA LYS A 225 4.72 -4.19 -14.97
C LYS A 225 5.74 -4.95 -14.13
N GLY A 226 6.31 -6.00 -14.72
CA GLY A 226 7.23 -6.93 -14.05
C GLY A 226 6.55 -8.01 -13.20
N SER A 227 5.22 -7.94 -13.02
CA SER A 227 4.50 -8.95 -12.22
C SER A 227 4.56 -10.34 -12.82
N GLN A 228 4.84 -11.31 -11.95
CA GLN A 228 5.04 -12.72 -12.26
C GLN A 228 4.76 -13.59 -11.03
N ALA A 229 4.75 -14.92 -11.19
CA ALA A 229 4.31 -15.87 -10.15
C ALA A 229 5.13 -15.85 -8.83
N TYR A 230 6.34 -15.28 -8.83
CA TYR A 230 7.22 -15.17 -7.66
C TYR A 230 7.49 -13.73 -7.20
N TRP A 231 6.97 -12.74 -7.94
CA TRP A 231 6.91 -11.34 -7.54
C TRP A 231 5.64 -10.75 -8.15
N THR A 232 4.55 -10.72 -7.39
CA THR A 232 3.23 -10.34 -7.90
C THR A 232 2.80 -9.00 -7.32
N ALA A 233 2.91 -7.93 -8.11
CA ALA A 233 2.43 -6.60 -7.76
C ALA A 233 1.09 -6.34 -8.44
N ILE A 234 -0.01 -6.44 -7.69
CA ILE A 234 -1.32 -6.03 -8.19
C ILE A 234 -1.57 -4.55 -7.90
N ALA A 235 -2.51 -3.96 -8.62
CA ALA A 235 -3.12 -2.69 -8.28
C ALA A 235 -4.65 -2.79 -8.24
N ILE A 236 -5.26 -2.09 -7.29
CA ILE A 236 -6.72 -2.10 -7.06
C ILE A 236 -7.27 -0.68 -7.16
N SER A 237 -8.27 -0.50 -8.02
CA SER A 237 -8.96 0.78 -8.24
C SER A 237 -10.47 0.57 -8.33
N HIS A 238 -11.21 1.64 -8.64
CA HIS A 238 -12.67 1.61 -8.74
C HIS A 238 -13.33 1.21 -7.41
N LEU A 239 -13.08 2.00 -6.37
CA LEU A 239 -13.56 1.78 -5.00
C LEU A 239 -14.54 2.88 -4.57
N PRO A 240 -15.52 2.60 -3.68
CA PRO A 240 -16.50 3.59 -3.26
C PRO A 240 -15.91 4.73 -2.39
N ASN A 241 -14.78 4.50 -1.71
CA ASN A 241 -14.14 5.47 -0.81
C ASN A 241 -12.62 5.21 -0.64
N GLY A 242 -11.93 4.69 -1.67
CA GLY A 242 -10.52 4.29 -1.57
C GLY A 242 -10.27 2.99 -0.79
N ILE A 243 -8.99 2.72 -0.49
CA ILE A 243 -8.46 1.43 -0.01
C ILE A 243 -7.40 1.61 1.10
N HIS A 244 -7.53 0.85 2.20
CA HIS A 244 -6.50 0.81 3.25
C HIS A 244 -5.71 -0.50 3.28
N GLY A 245 -6.23 -1.58 2.70
CA GLY A 245 -5.53 -2.86 2.77
C GLY A 245 -6.10 -3.95 1.89
N VAL A 246 -5.24 -4.93 1.63
CA VAL A 246 -5.54 -6.17 0.94
C VAL A 246 -5.06 -7.33 1.80
N GLU A 247 -5.82 -8.41 1.83
CA GLU A 247 -5.36 -9.69 2.35
C GLU A 247 -5.41 -10.72 1.22
N TYR A 248 -4.36 -11.51 1.06
CA TYR A 248 -4.28 -12.59 0.09
C TYR A 248 -4.32 -13.96 0.80
N TYR A 249 -4.81 -14.99 0.11
CA TYR A 249 -4.84 -16.35 0.63
C TYR A 249 -3.64 -17.15 0.13
N ALA A 250 -2.80 -17.63 1.05
CA ALA A 250 -1.65 -18.48 0.77
C ALA A 250 -1.46 -19.51 1.88
N ASP A 251 -0.98 -20.72 1.51
CA ASP A 251 -0.60 -21.80 2.43
C ASP A 251 -1.67 -22.15 3.50
N GLY A 252 -2.95 -22.04 3.12
CA GLY A 252 -4.09 -22.37 3.98
C GLY A 252 -4.61 -21.24 4.86
N ALA A 253 -4.01 -20.05 4.81
CA ALA A 253 -4.35 -18.91 5.65
C ALA A 253 -4.50 -17.60 4.86
N TRP A 254 -5.15 -16.61 5.49
CA TRP A 254 -5.17 -15.24 4.99
C TRP A 254 -3.99 -14.47 5.56
N GLN A 255 -3.28 -13.75 4.69
CA GLN A 255 -2.09 -12.97 5.00
C GLN A 255 -2.32 -11.51 4.59
N PRO A 256 -1.86 -10.52 5.37
CA PRO A 256 -1.85 -9.13 4.92
C PRO A 256 -0.92 -8.98 3.72
N ALA A 257 -1.40 -8.36 2.65
CA ALA A 257 -0.57 -7.94 1.54
C ALA A 257 0.26 -6.72 1.97
N GLN A 258 1.53 -6.71 1.59
CA GLN A 258 2.35 -5.52 1.80
C GLN A 258 2.00 -4.49 0.72
N MET A 259 1.81 -3.22 1.10
CA MET A 259 1.81 -2.14 0.10
C MET A 259 3.18 -2.07 -0.58
N ASN A 260 3.18 -1.78 -1.88
CA ASN A 260 4.40 -1.68 -2.67
C ASN A 260 5.06 -0.31 -2.38
N SER A 261 6.04 -0.28 -1.48
CA SER A 261 6.42 0.95 -0.74
C SER A 261 5.18 1.54 -0.05
N ASP A 262 4.83 2.77 -0.39
CA ASP A 262 3.67 3.54 0.05
C ASP A 262 2.80 3.95 -1.17
N MET A 263 2.85 3.14 -2.23
CA MET A 263 1.98 3.28 -3.40
C MET A 263 0.60 2.71 -3.07
N GLY A 264 -0.30 3.58 -2.60
CA GLY A 264 -1.55 3.22 -1.92
C GLY A 264 -2.48 2.21 -2.58
N GLN A 265 -2.47 2.11 -3.90
CA GLN A 265 -3.29 1.16 -4.66
C GLN A 265 -2.52 -0.09 -5.09
N SER A 266 -1.19 -0.12 -4.94
CA SER A 266 -0.31 -1.23 -5.32
C SER A 266 0.03 -2.13 -4.13
N TYR A 267 -0.22 -3.44 -4.28
CA TYR A 267 -0.01 -4.43 -3.23
C TYR A 267 0.77 -5.64 -3.75
N LEU A 268 1.72 -6.10 -2.94
CA LEU A 268 2.49 -7.32 -3.16
C LEU A 268 1.75 -8.51 -2.53
N ILE A 269 1.44 -9.50 -3.37
CA ILE A 269 0.74 -10.73 -2.97
C ILE A 269 1.56 -11.97 -3.34
N SER A 270 1.20 -13.13 -2.79
CA SER A 270 1.68 -14.44 -3.27
C SER A 270 0.50 -15.29 -3.75
N GLY A 271 0.79 -16.26 -4.63
CA GLY A 271 -0.19 -17.23 -5.10
C GLY A 271 -0.69 -18.16 -3.99
N THR A 272 -1.80 -18.86 -4.24
CA THR A 272 -2.44 -19.76 -3.27
C THR A 272 -1.54 -20.91 -2.78
N SER A 273 -0.51 -21.23 -3.55
CA SER A 273 0.65 -22.02 -3.17
C SER A 273 1.91 -21.39 -3.81
N ARG A 274 3.10 -21.76 -3.33
CA ARG A 274 4.37 -21.22 -3.85
C ARG A 274 4.49 -21.40 -5.37
N GLY A 275 4.63 -20.30 -6.11
CA GLY A 275 4.74 -20.29 -7.58
C GLY A 275 3.41 -20.44 -8.32
N ALA A 276 2.26 -20.43 -7.63
CA ALA A 276 0.96 -20.43 -8.28
C ALA A 276 0.70 -19.10 -9.01
N THR A 277 0.08 -19.20 -10.18
CA THR A 277 -0.45 -18.07 -10.96
C THR A 277 -1.91 -17.76 -10.63
N THR A 278 -2.48 -18.41 -9.59
CA THR A 278 -3.84 -18.18 -9.11
C THR A 278 -3.83 -17.51 -7.73
N PHE A 279 -4.68 -16.51 -7.57
CA PHE A 279 -4.71 -15.61 -6.44
C PHE A 279 -6.14 -15.48 -5.91
N ARG A 280 -6.26 -15.27 -4.59
CA ARG A 280 -7.52 -14.94 -3.94
C ARG A 280 -7.25 -13.80 -2.98
N ILE A 281 -7.99 -12.71 -3.09
CA ILE A 281 -7.88 -11.56 -2.21
C ILE A 281 -9.21 -11.22 -1.53
N ARG A 282 -9.11 -10.50 -0.41
CA ARG A 282 -10.19 -9.68 0.15
C ARG A 282 -9.63 -8.28 0.41
N VAL A 283 -10.49 -7.26 0.37
CA VAL A 283 -10.10 -5.85 0.39
C VAL A 283 -10.72 -5.14 1.59
N ARG A 284 -10.03 -4.15 2.13
CA ARG A 284 -10.51 -3.21 3.16
C ARG A 284 -10.57 -1.80 2.59
N ASP A 285 -11.72 -1.15 2.75
CA ASP A 285 -11.92 0.24 2.33
C ASP A 285 -11.22 1.23 3.29
N ALA A 286 -11.29 2.54 2.99
CA ALA A 286 -10.69 3.57 3.83
C ALA A 286 -11.38 3.79 5.20
N ALA A 287 -12.43 3.05 5.53
CA ALA A 287 -13.00 2.97 6.88
C ALA A 287 -12.53 1.70 7.63
N ASP A 288 -11.47 1.05 7.12
CA ASP A 288 -10.95 -0.26 7.52
C ASP A 288 -11.98 -1.40 7.45
N GLN A 289 -13.10 -1.19 6.75
CA GLN A 289 -14.20 -2.14 6.71
C GLN A 289 -14.02 -3.21 5.63
N PRO A 290 -14.51 -4.44 5.89
CA PRO A 290 -14.66 -5.50 4.90
C PRO A 290 -15.39 -5.06 3.62
N LEU A 291 -14.66 -4.80 2.53
CA LEU A 291 -15.27 -4.40 1.25
C LEU A 291 -16.26 -5.47 0.78
N ASN A 292 -17.47 -5.04 0.40
CA ASN A 292 -18.56 -5.91 -0.04
C ASN A 292 -18.85 -7.06 0.95
N GLY A 293 -18.71 -6.82 2.25
CA GLY A 293 -18.93 -7.80 3.32
C GLY A 293 -17.83 -8.87 3.42
N GLY A 294 -16.60 -8.56 2.97
CA GLY A 294 -15.49 -9.51 2.92
C GLY A 294 -15.55 -10.45 1.72
N ARG A 295 -16.15 -10.00 0.61
CA ARG A 295 -16.17 -10.69 -0.67
C ARG A 295 -14.75 -11.12 -1.07
N VAL A 296 -14.60 -12.40 -1.43
CA VAL A 296 -13.36 -12.97 -1.96
C VAL A 296 -13.36 -12.82 -3.47
N TYR A 297 -12.32 -12.17 -4.01
CA TYR A 297 -12.06 -12.04 -5.44
C TYR A 297 -10.99 -13.07 -5.83
N SER A 298 -11.29 -13.93 -6.78
CA SER A 298 -10.41 -15.02 -7.25
C SER A 298 -10.05 -14.80 -8.72
N PHE A 299 -8.76 -14.70 -9.02
CA PHE A 299 -8.23 -14.32 -10.33
C PHE A 299 -6.91 -15.03 -10.61
N GLY A 300 -6.37 -14.88 -11.82
CA GLY A 300 -5.08 -15.44 -12.19
C GLY A 300 -4.23 -14.47 -12.99
N LEU A 301 -2.92 -14.75 -13.07
CA LEU A 301 -1.98 -14.01 -13.92
C LEU A 301 -2.39 -14.17 -15.40
N PRO A 302 -2.72 -13.09 -16.13
CA PRO A 302 -3.14 -13.17 -17.52
C PRO A 302 -2.08 -13.81 -18.41
N SER A 303 -2.48 -14.64 -19.37
CA SER A 303 -1.57 -15.27 -20.33
C SER A 303 -0.80 -14.25 -21.18
N SER A 304 -1.34 -13.05 -21.38
CA SER A 304 -0.68 -11.90 -22.01
C SER A 304 0.57 -11.42 -21.25
N CYS A 305 0.74 -11.77 -19.97
CA CYS A 305 1.98 -11.51 -19.25
C CYS A 305 3.11 -12.48 -19.60
N GLY A 306 2.84 -13.65 -20.19
CA GLY A 306 3.88 -14.64 -20.49
C GLY A 306 4.70 -15.02 -19.24
N THR A 307 6.00 -14.65 -19.21
CA THR A 307 6.87 -14.80 -18.04
C THR A 307 6.72 -13.67 -17.02
N GLN A 308 6.50 -12.42 -17.47
CA GLN A 308 6.26 -11.25 -16.63
C GLN A 308 5.46 -10.17 -17.38
N CYS A 309 4.53 -9.50 -16.72
CA CYS A 309 3.68 -8.50 -17.36
C CYS A 309 4.50 -7.34 -17.96
N ALA A 310 4.43 -7.14 -19.28
CA ALA A 310 5.22 -6.14 -19.99
C ALA A 310 4.56 -4.74 -20.01
N ALA A 311 3.23 -4.70 -19.98
CA ALA A 311 2.45 -3.45 -19.90
C ALA A 311 2.51 -2.85 -18.50
N ASP A 312 2.31 -1.53 -18.41
CA ASP A 312 2.27 -0.81 -17.13
C ASP A 312 1.07 -1.26 -16.28
N TYR A 313 -0.04 -1.68 -16.91
CA TYR A 313 -1.17 -2.33 -16.25
C TYR A 313 -1.75 -3.41 -17.18
N THR A 314 -1.92 -4.62 -16.65
CA THR A 314 -2.62 -5.73 -17.33
C THR A 314 -3.84 -6.11 -16.49
N GLU A 315 -5.04 -5.76 -16.95
CA GLU A 315 -6.29 -6.03 -16.23
C GLU A 315 -6.53 -7.54 -16.05
N ALA A 316 -7.12 -7.91 -14.91
CA ALA A 316 -7.38 -9.28 -14.51
C ALA A 316 -8.89 -9.53 -14.33
N SER A 317 -9.43 -10.43 -15.14
CA SER A 317 -10.77 -10.98 -14.90
C SER A 317 -10.80 -11.78 -13.60
N TYR A 318 -11.85 -11.61 -12.80
CA TYR A 318 -12.03 -12.30 -11.52
C TYR A 318 -13.42 -12.93 -11.40
N THR A 319 -13.51 -13.90 -10.48
CA THR A 319 -14.76 -14.47 -9.97
C THR A 319 -14.91 -14.11 -8.51
N THR A 320 -16.15 -14.02 -8.01
CA THR A 320 -16.42 -13.60 -6.64
C THR A 320 -17.12 -14.69 -5.83
N SER A 321 -16.87 -14.72 -4.52
CA SER A 321 -17.61 -15.53 -3.56
C SER A 321 -17.79 -14.78 -2.26
N THR A 322 -18.97 -14.87 -1.65
CA THR A 322 -19.23 -14.32 -0.32
C THR A 322 -18.68 -15.27 0.74
N SER A 323 -17.87 -14.77 1.67
CA SER A 323 -17.47 -15.55 2.85
C SER A 323 -18.60 -15.55 3.89
N SER A 324 -19.71 -16.22 3.55
CA SER A 324 -20.86 -16.42 4.43
C SER A 324 -21.20 -17.92 4.47
N PRO A 325 -21.49 -18.52 5.64
CA PRO A 325 -21.75 -19.95 5.72
C PRO A 325 -23.05 -20.29 4.99
N SER A 326 -22.99 -21.28 4.11
CA SER A 326 -24.19 -21.83 3.48
C SER A 326 -25.13 -22.40 4.52
N ALA A 327 -26.24 -21.70 4.77
CA ALA A 327 -27.38 -22.23 5.52
C ALA A 327 -28.10 -23.26 4.63
N SER A 328 -27.53 -24.47 4.57
CA SER A 328 -28.10 -25.58 3.79
C SER A 328 -29.47 -25.98 4.35
N PRO A 329 -30.56 -25.94 3.56
CA PRO A 329 -31.87 -26.42 4.01
C PRO A 329 -31.87 -27.94 4.18
N SER A 330 -32.43 -28.42 5.30
CA SER A 330 -32.30 -29.81 5.77
C SER A 330 -33.52 -30.68 5.47
N ALA A 331 -33.30 -31.84 4.83
CA ALA A 331 -34.02 -33.13 4.99
C ALA A 331 -33.28 -34.20 4.11
N SER A 332 -32.64 -35.28 4.58
CA SER A 332 -33.05 -36.40 5.47
C SER A 332 -33.95 -37.45 4.76
N PRO A 333 -33.85 -38.78 5.05
CA PRO A 333 -32.65 -39.62 5.29
C PRO A 333 -32.70 -41.03 4.62
N SER A 334 -31.58 -41.76 4.53
CA SER A 334 -31.53 -43.23 4.72
C SER A 334 -30.11 -43.81 4.86
N PRO A 335 -29.92 -45.00 5.47
CA PRO A 335 -28.62 -45.42 6.03
C PRO A 335 -27.91 -46.53 5.24
N SER A 336 -26.61 -46.71 5.49
CA SER A 336 -26.01 -48.05 5.45
C SER A 336 -24.82 -48.20 6.42
N VAL A 337 -24.73 -49.39 7.00
CA VAL A 337 -23.72 -49.96 7.92
C VAL A 337 -22.42 -50.32 7.14
N SER A 338 -21.24 -50.66 7.68
CA SER A 338 -20.75 -51.06 9.03
C SER A 338 -19.19 -50.87 9.10
N PRO A 339 -18.43 -51.34 10.13
CA PRO A 339 -17.15 -50.73 10.54
C PRO A 339 -15.87 -51.53 10.21
N SER A 340 -14.69 -50.95 10.50
CA SER A 340 -13.53 -51.72 11.01
C SER A 340 -12.62 -50.93 11.95
N VAL A 341 -12.21 -51.59 13.03
CA VAL A 341 -11.09 -51.29 13.95
C VAL A 341 -9.73 -51.42 13.21
N SER A 342 -8.57 -50.96 13.70
CA SER A 342 -8.00 -51.03 15.07
C SER A 342 -6.84 -50.03 15.30
N PRO A 343 -6.35 -49.83 16.55
CA PRO A 343 -5.30 -48.85 16.88
C PRO A 343 -3.88 -49.44 16.94
N SER A 344 -2.86 -48.58 16.98
CA SER A 344 -1.54 -48.93 17.54
C SER A 344 -0.82 -47.69 18.12
N PRO A 345 -0.26 -47.76 19.34
CA PRO A 345 0.53 -46.68 19.95
C PRO A 345 2.04 -46.91 19.78
N SER A 346 2.85 -45.83 19.86
CA SER A 346 4.13 -45.87 20.58
C SER A 346 4.70 -44.46 20.83
N PRO A 347 5.49 -44.23 21.90
CA PRO A 347 5.98 -42.90 22.28
C PRO A 347 7.47 -42.67 21.97
N SER A 348 7.88 -41.40 21.91
CA SER A 348 9.14 -40.98 22.56
C SER A 348 9.20 -39.46 22.79
N PRO A 349 9.89 -39.01 23.85
CA PRO A 349 10.02 -37.59 24.20
C PRO A 349 11.21 -36.94 23.49
N SER A 350 11.20 -35.61 23.40
CA SER A 350 12.43 -34.83 23.38
C SER A 350 12.22 -33.51 24.13
N VAL A 351 13.21 -33.12 24.93
CA VAL A 351 13.21 -31.95 25.82
C VAL A 351 14.25 -30.92 25.36
N SER A 352 14.07 -29.67 25.82
CA SER A 352 15.10 -28.61 25.89
C SER A 352 15.35 -27.80 24.59
N PRO A 353 15.92 -26.58 24.65
CA PRO A 353 15.49 -25.43 25.45
C PRO A 353 15.36 -24.10 24.65
N SER A 354 14.98 -23.02 25.34
CA SER A 354 15.07 -21.59 24.91
C SER A 354 16.49 -21.21 24.44
N PRO A 355 16.73 -20.18 23.56
CA PRO A 355 16.33 -18.79 23.82
C PRO A 355 15.93 -17.90 22.62
N SER A 356 15.35 -16.73 22.91
CA SER A 356 15.38 -15.55 22.04
C SER A 356 16.67 -14.75 22.27
N PRO A 357 17.23 -14.11 21.23
CA PRO A 357 17.49 -12.68 21.37
C PRO A 357 17.10 -11.84 20.15
N SER A 358 16.59 -10.64 20.42
CA SER A 358 16.45 -9.56 19.45
C SER A 358 17.83 -9.02 19.04
N ALA A 359 18.07 -8.79 17.75
CA ALA A 359 19.30 -8.21 17.23
C ALA A 359 19.10 -6.74 16.80
N SER A 360 19.92 -5.86 17.37
CA SER A 360 20.05 -4.43 17.00
C SER A 360 20.66 -4.29 15.58
N PRO A 361 20.40 -3.20 14.82
CA PRO A 361 20.91 -3.08 13.46
C PRO A 361 22.44 -2.99 13.39
N SER A 362 23.01 -3.68 12.40
CA SER A 362 24.44 -3.67 12.09
C SER A 362 24.85 -2.45 11.26
N ALA A 363 26.11 -2.02 11.36
CA ALA A 363 26.62 -0.80 10.72
C ALA A 363 26.68 -0.90 9.18
N SER A 364 26.23 0.16 8.49
CA SER A 364 26.39 0.28 7.03
C SER A 364 27.85 0.56 6.63
N PRO A 365 28.41 -0.17 5.65
CA PRO A 365 29.65 0.22 4.99
C PRO A 365 29.38 1.33 3.96
N SER A 366 29.79 2.56 4.28
CA SER A 366 29.83 3.66 3.31
C SER A 366 31.11 3.59 2.50
N GLY A 367 31.00 3.39 1.19
CA GLY A 367 32.14 3.42 0.25
C GLY A 367 32.20 4.75 -0.51
N SER A 368 33.34 5.43 -0.45
CA SER A 368 33.63 6.62 -1.26
C SER A 368 34.83 6.36 -2.18
N THR A 369 34.58 6.17 -3.47
CA THR A 369 35.59 6.40 -4.53
C THR A 369 35.49 7.87 -4.95
N GLY A 370 36.60 8.56 -5.24
CA GLY A 370 36.71 10.03 -5.18
C GLY A 370 35.77 10.92 -6.03
N THR A 371 34.88 10.34 -6.84
CA THR A 371 33.83 11.00 -7.64
C THR A 371 32.41 10.61 -7.23
N CYS A 372 32.23 9.72 -6.26
CA CYS A 372 30.98 9.06 -5.96
C CYS A 372 30.76 8.81 -4.47
N GLN A 373 29.52 8.97 -4.02
CA GLN A 373 29.07 8.53 -2.70
C GLN A 373 28.00 7.45 -2.89
N VAL A 374 28.19 6.27 -2.27
CA VAL A 374 27.18 5.20 -2.27
C VAL A 374 26.72 4.92 -0.84
N SER A 375 25.40 4.93 -0.66
CA SER A 375 24.71 4.44 0.54
C SER A 375 24.14 3.05 0.26
N TYR A 376 24.39 2.10 1.16
CA TYR A 376 23.83 0.75 1.14
C TYR A 376 23.06 0.50 2.44
N GLN A 377 21.81 0.08 2.32
CA GLN A 377 20.93 -0.22 3.45
C GLN A 377 20.18 -1.53 3.21
N VAL A 378 20.27 -2.48 4.14
CA VAL A 378 19.34 -3.62 4.18
C VAL A 378 17.98 -3.10 4.65
N ALA A 379 16.97 -3.19 3.79
CA ALA A 379 15.62 -2.67 4.06
C ALA A 379 14.78 -3.66 4.87
N SER A 380 14.95 -4.96 4.63
CA SER A 380 14.33 -6.05 5.38
C SER A 380 15.14 -7.33 5.21
N SER A 381 15.18 -8.19 6.22
CA SER A 381 15.80 -9.53 6.13
C SER A 381 14.93 -10.58 6.81
N TRP A 382 15.00 -11.80 6.28
CA TRP A 382 14.24 -12.97 6.75
C TRP A 382 15.11 -14.22 6.62
N GLN A 383 14.59 -15.37 7.05
CA GLN A 383 15.33 -16.64 6.94
C GLN A 383 15.58 -17.00 5.47
N GLY A 384 16.84 -16.88 5.04
CA GLY A 384 17.28 -17.25 3.69
C GLY A 384 17.25 -16.13 2.65
N GLY A 385 16.94 -14.89 3.01
CA GLY A 385 17.02 -13.76 2.07
C GLY A 385 16.80 -12.38 2.70
N PHE A 386 16.97 -11.35 1.88
CA PHE A 386 16.80 -9.95 2.27
C PHE A 386 16.52 -9.06 1.07
N THR A 387 16.04 -7.84 1.33
CA THR A 387 16.00 -6.73 0.38
C THR A 387 16.97 -5.64 0.81
N ALA A 388 17.62 -4.99 -0.15
CA ALA A 388 18.50 -3.87 0.09
C ALA A 388 18.24 -2.72 -0.89
N ASN A 389 18.36 -1.50 -0.40
CA ASN A 389 18.32 -0.27 -1.17
C ASN A 389 19.75 0.28 -1.31
N VAL A 390 20.05 0.81 -2.49
CA VAL A 390 21.31 1.44 -2.84
C VAL A 390 21.02 2.82 -3.40
N THR A 391 21.62 3.86 -2.82
CA THR A 391 21.57 5.22 -3.36
C THR A 391 22.97 5.61 -3.81
N VAL A 392 23.11 5.96 -5.09
CA VAL A 392 24.34 6.48 -5.68
C VAL A 392 24.19 7.97 -5.89
N LYS A 393 25.21 8.74 -5.51
CA LYS A 393 25.30 10.19 -5.75
C LYS A 393 26.56 10.50 -6.54
N ASN A 394 26.41 11.27 -7.62
CA ASN A 394 27.54 11.86 -8.33
C ASN A 394 28.08 13.02 -7.50
N THR A 395 29.29 12.87 -6.95
CA THR A 395 30.00 13.93 -6.20
C THR A 395 31.16 14.51 -6.99
N GLY A 396 31.32 14.12 -8.26
CA GLY A 396 32.26 14.70 -9.20
C GLY A 396 31.73 15.98 -9.85
N THR A 397 32.48 16.50 -10.82
CA THR A 397 32.16 17.73 -11.56
C THR A 397 31.63 17.47 -12.98
N THR A 398 31.59 16.22 -13.43
CA THR A 398 31.12 15.80 -14.75
C THR A 398 29.83 14.99 -14.66
N THR A 399 28.93 15.16 -15.63
CA THR A 399 27.73 14.35 -15.76
C THR A 399 28.07 12.92 -16.16
N TRP A 400 27.39 11.94 -15.55
CA TRP A 400 27.48 10.53 -15.93
C TRP A 400 26.34 10.15 -16.89
N PRO A 401 26.61 9.96 -18.20
CA PRO A 401 25.70 9.25 -19.08
C PRO A 401 25.77 7.74 -18.78
N ASP A 402 24.62 7.05 -18.88
CA ASP A 402 24.48 5.60 -18.70
C ASP A 402 25.20 5.04 -17.46
N TRP A 403 24.97 5.68 -16.31
CA TRP A 403 25.68 5.38 -15.07
C TRP A 403 25.61 3.88 -14.72
N THR A 404 26.73 3.37 -14.21
CA THR A 404 26.89 1.97 -13.84
C THR A 404 27.58 1.89 -12.49
N VAL A 405 26.95 1.23 -11.51
CA VAL A 405 27.49 1.02 -10.16
C VAL A 405 27.86 -0.46 -10.02
N GLY A 406 29.10 -0.73 -9.59
CA GLY A 406 29.58 -2.08 -9.26
C GLY A 406 29.76 -2.25 -7.76
N TRP A 407 29.59 -3.47 -7.24
CA TRP A 407 29.91 -3.83 -5.86
C TRP A 407 30.20 -5.33 -5.70
N THR A 408 30.58 -5.73 -4.49
CA THR A 408 30.86 -7.12 -4.12
C THR A 408 29.92 -7.57 -3.01
N MET A 409 29.18 -8.65 -3.24
CA MET A 409 28.39 -9.34 -2.22
C MET A 409 29.21 -10.47 -1.57
N PRO A 410 28.93 -10.84 -0.31
CA PRO A 410 29.56 -11.99 0.33
C PRO A 410 29.30 -13.30 -0.42
N ALA A 411 30.17 -14.29 -0.23
CA ALA A 411 29.93 -15.63 -0.73
C ALA A 411 28.66 -16.23 -0.11
N GLY A 412 27.88 -16.96 -0.91
CA GLY A 412 26.59 -17.51 -0.50
C GLY A 412 25.40 -16.55 -0.61
N VAL A 413 25.61 -15.31 -1.06
CA VAL A 413 24.53 -14.36 -1.39
C VAL A 413 24.24 -14.40 -2.89
N GLY A 414 22.98 -14.65 -3.27
CA GLY A 414 22.55 -14.77 -4.66
C GLY A 414 21.51 -13.72 -5.04
N LEU A 415 21.62 -13.13 -6.24
CA LEU A 415 20.64 -12.17 -6.75
C LEU A 415 19.33 -12.90 -7.09
N VAL A 416 18.20 -12.37 -6.60
CA VAL A 416 16.85 -12.86 -6.91
C VAL A 416 16.17 -11.92 -7.91
N SER A 417 16.19 -10.61 -7.64
CA SER A 417 15.60 -9.59 -8.50
C SER A 417 16.18 -8.20 -8.20
N GLY A 418 15.96 -7.24 -9.11
CA GLY A 418 16.32 -5.83 -8.92
C GLY A 418 15.24 -4.90 -9.48
N TRP A 419 15.14 -3.69 -8.94
CA TRP A 419 14.19 -2.66 -9.37
C TRP A 419 14.83 -1.28 -9.40
N SER A 420 14.26 -0.38 -10.21
CA SER A 420 14.78 0.98 -10.51
C SER A 420 16.20 1.06 -11.10
N ALA A 421 16.83 -0.10 -11.37
CA ALA A 421 18.03 -0.27 -12.18
C ALA A 421 18.08 -1.70 -12.72
N THR A 422 18.85 -1.93 -13.78
CA THR A 422 19.13 -3.28 -14.28
C THR A 422 20.27 -3.88 -13.43
N VAL A 423 19.91 -4.67 -12.41
CA VAL A 423 20.87 -5.35 -11.54
C VAL A 423 21.24 -6.72 -12.11
N THR A 424 22.55 -6.99 -12.23
CA THR A 424 23.10 -8.29 -12.69
C THR A 424 24.18 -8.77 -11.74
N ALA A 425 24.39 -10.09 -11.67
CA ALA A 425 25.40 -10.72 -10.82
C ALA A 425 26.26 -11.70 -11.62
N SER A 426 27.57 -11.64 -11.41
CA SER A 426 28.57 -12.59 -11.91
C SER A 426 29.39 -13.08 -10.72
N GLY A 427 28.98 -14.22 -10.14
CA GLY A 427 29.46 -14.66 -8.84
C GLY A 427 29.18 -13.63 -7.75
N SER A 428 30.21 -13.24 -7.00
CA SER A 428 30.12 -12.20 -5.97
C SER A 428 30.14 -10.76 -6.52
N ARG A 429 30.44 -10.55 -7.81
CA ARG A 429 30.51 -9.20 -8.42
C ARG A 429 29.18 -8.83 -9.03
N TRP A 430 28.56 -7.78 -8.50
CA TRP A 430 27.23 -7.33 -8.86
C TRP A 430 27.31 -5.93 -9.46
N THR A 431 26.40 -5.64 -10.39
CA THR A 431 26.40 -4.40 -11.16
C THR A 431 24.97 -3.93 -11.36
N ALA A 432 24.71 -2.65 -11.09
CA ALA A 432 23.48 -1.96 -11.47
C ALA A 432 23.77 -1.00 -12.63
N ARG A 433 23.01 -1.11 -13.71
CA ARG A 433 23.02 -0.15 -14.83
C ARG A 433 21.77 0.73 -14.79
N ALA A 434 21.95 1.99 -15.18
CA ALA A 434 20.85 2.94 -15.28
C ALA A 434 19.67 2.39 -16.10
N PRO A 435 18.42 2.63 -15.68
CA PRO A 435 17.25 2.34 -16.50
C PRO A 435 17.16 3.35 -17.65
N SER A 436 16.49 3.00 -18.75
CA SER A 436 16.36 3.85 -19.94
C SER A 436 15.69 5.21 -19.69
N TRP A 437 14.88 5.33 -18.63
CA TRP A 437 14.23 6.57 -18.19
C TRP A 437 15.07 7.41 -17.22
N GLY A 438 16.22 6.92 -16.77
CA GLY A 438 17.06 7.53 -15.72
C GLY A 438 18.56 7.44 -15.99
N GLN A 439 18.95 7.49 -17.28
CA GLN A 439 20.32 7.24 -17.74
C GLN A 439 21.37 8.24 -17.22
N THR A 440 20.97 9.49 -16.97
CA THR A 440 21.90 10.61 -16.78
C THR A 440 21.95 11.07 -15.33
N LEU A 441 23.14 11.07 -14.72
CA LEU A 441 23.39 11.61 -13.37
C LEU A 441 24.28 12.86 -13.43
N ALA A 442 23.68 14.04 -13.34
CA ALA A 442 24.41 15.31 -13.26
C ALA A 442 25.22 15.43 -11.95
N PRO A 443 26.25 16.30 -11.88
CA PRO A 443 26.95 16.64 -10.64
C PRO A 443 25.98 16.99 -9.50
N GLY A 444 26.15 16.36 -8.34
CA GLY A 444 25.27 16.53 -7.17
C GLY A 444 23.99 15.71 -7.20
N ALA A 445 23.54 15.21 -8.36
CA ALA A 445 22.35 14.39 -8.49
C ALA A 445 22.55 12.96 -7.92
N SER A 446 21.44 12.30 -7.59
CA SER A 446 21.43 10.95 -7.05
C SER A 446 20.42 10.06 -7.77
N ALA A 447 20.72 8.76 -7.85
CA ALA A 447 19.77 7.72 -8.25
C ALA A 447 19.66 6.69 -7.11
N SER A 448 18.47 6.11 -6.95
CA SER A 448 18.23 5.03 -5.99
C SER A 448 17.65 3.82 -6.69
N PHE A 449 18.18 2.66 -6.37
CA PHE A 449 17.70 1.37 -6.84
C PHE A 449 17.69 0.36 -5.68
N GLY A 450 17.08 -0.79 -5.89
CA GLY A 450 17.08 -1.84 -4.88
C GLY A 450 17.11 -3.24 -5.49
N PHE A 451 17.37 -4.22 -4.63
CA PHE A 451 17.42 -5.62 -5.02
C PHE A 451 16.94 -6.55 -3.92
N GLN A 452 16.46 -7.71 -4.33
CA GLN A 452 16.22 -8.87 -3.47
C GLN A 452 17.35 -9.86 -3.64
N ALA A 453 17.84 -10.40 -2.53
CA ALA A 453 18.89 -11.40 -2.48
C ALA A 453 18.49 -12.59 -1.62
N SER A 454 19.00 -13.77 -1.97
CA SER A 454 19.02 -14.94 -1.12
C SER A 454 20.32 -15.00 -0.30
N GLY A 455 20.30 -15.68 0.84
CA GLY A 455 21.45 -15.79 1.75
C GLY A 455 21.44 -14.78 2.91
N SER A 456 22.57 -14.64 3.59
CA SER A 456 22.72 -13.75 4.75
C SER A 456 22.86 -12.28 4.32
N SER A 457 22.18 -11.37 5.02
CA SER A 457 22.35 -9.92 4.86
C SER A 457 23.57 -9.35 5.62
N SER A 458 24.31 -10.21 6.34
CA SER A 458 25.51 -9.85 7.09
C SER A 458 26.65 -10.86 6.82
N PRO A 459 27.88 -10.42 6.50
CA PRO A 459 28.28 -9.03 6.27
C PRO A 459 27.56 -8.38 5.06
N GLY A 460 27.58 -7.05 4.97
CA GLY A 460 26.90 -6.31 3.89
C GLY A 460 27.69 -6.29 2.57
N ALA A 461 27.15 -5.53 1.60
CA ALA A 461 27.85 -5.23 0.35
C ALA A 461 29.15 -4.43 0.59
N THR A 462 30.18 -4.66 -0.22
CA THR A 462 31.49 -4.01 -0.10
C THR A 462 32.08 -3.62 -1.46
N ALA A 463 33.16 -2.84 -1.45
CA ALA A 463 33.92 -2.45 -2.66
C ALA A 463 33.04 -1.86 -3.78
N PHE A 464 32.26 -0.84 -3.43
CA PHE A 464 31.47 -0.06 -4.38
C PHE A 464 32.36 0.71 -5.36
N THR A 465 31.95 0.76 -6.63
CA THR A 465 32.60 1.50 -7.72
C THR A 465 31.55 2.21 -8.56
N CYS A 466 31.86 3.41 -9.05
CA CYS A 466 31.01 4.22 -9.92
C CYS A 466 31.80 4.61 -11.20
N PRO A 467 31.18 5.29 -12.18
CA PRO A 467 31.84 5.72 -13.42
C PRO A 467 33.03 6.69 -13.22
#